data_AF-A0A432RFF2-F1
#
_entry.id   AF-A0A432RFF2-F1
#
_cell.length_a   1.000
_cell.length_b   1.000
_cell.length_c   1.000
_cell.angle_alpha   90.00
_cell.angle_beta   90.00
_cell.angle_gamma   90.00
#
_symmetry.space_group_name_H-M   'P 1'
#
loop_
_entity.id
_entity.type
_entity.pdbx_description
1 polymer ?
#
loop_
_entity_poly.entity_id
_entity_poly.type
_entity_poly.pdbx_seq_one_letter_code
_entity_poly.pdbx_strand_id
1 'polypeptide(L)'
;MALDLPVNVDLEEQSQTVTLDKLRFDLDNTKVAGTNLSGHLQSIGLALNKAKITQSAQQLNVQSNNTTLQLSTAAFDNPDINAALADLDLQLNNTEFTQSDRVLSVKTGTQLTSKGLNLELRNLPNEQPNTSVSYDAISLNSQLAWQQLDGQQQLNAQQNQLILNQLGITQNEVLTGLLDQLNLVNESILLSLNDQGLEKLEAKKNTLEMANLTSSATDKGTLLNLKGISGNAPSISVDTEGTKASIDQIKLDGLIASQPNSEQNLPALGKFDTLTIKRVQVQKDGINVDSVLFDKLISGVALSESRELANLVLPKSWQSQTTSSEADTAEKPATDSSSSESSPFYVVVDRIELSPGSQFSFSDKGISPALSRVLDIEQLTVNQLTLRPLFS
;
A
#
# COMPACT_ATOMS: atom_id res chain seq x y z
N MET A 1 4.57 -38.93 -1.28
CA MET A 1 3.70 -38.54 -2.41
C MET A 1 2.52 -39.50 -2.42
N ALA A 2 1.31 -38.99 -2.18
CA ALA A 2 0.07 -39.75 -2.27
C ALA A 2 -0.85 -39.01 -3.25
N LEU A 3 -1.50 -39.76 -4.14
CA LEU A 3 -2.46 -39.25 -5.12
C LEU A 3 -3.72 -40.10 -4.99
N ASP A 4 -4.83 -39.48 -4.58
CA ASP A 4 -6.15 -40.10 -4.46
C ASP A 4 -7.11 -39.40 -5.44
N LEU A 5 -7.83 -40.19 -6.24
CA LEU A 5 -8.55 -39.74 -7.45
C LEU A 5 -9.87 -40.53 -7.68
N PRO A 6 -10.90 -40.35 -6.84
CA PRO A 6 -12.24 -40.86 -7.14
C PRO A 6 -12.87 -40.02 -8.26
N VAL A 7 -12.86 -40.55 -9.49
CA VAL A 7 -13.44 -39.92 -10.69
C VAL A 7 -14.67 -40.70 -11.14
N ASN A 8 -15.81 -40.01 -11.28
CA ASN A 8 -17.00 -40.55 -11.94
C ASN A 8 -17.22 -39.83 -13.26
N VAL A 9 -17.57 -40.60 -14.31
CA VAL A 9 -17.82 -40.09 -15.66
C VAL A 9 -19.21 -40.55 -16.09
N ASP A 10 -20.09 -39.59 -16.37
CA ASP A 10 -21.42 -39.82 -16.91
C ASP A 10 -21.49 -39.32 -18.36
N LEU A 11 -21.92 -40.21 -19.27
CA LEU A 11 -22.04 -39.93 -20.69
C LEU A 11 -23.52 -39.96 -21.08
N GLU A 12 -24.04 -38.81 -21.49
CA GLU A 12 -25.37 -38.68 -22.10
C GLU A 12 -25.23 -38.35 -23.58
N GLU A 13 -26.29 -38.58 -24.37
CA GLU A 13 -26.27 -38.49 -25.84
C GLU A 13 -25.81 -37.11 -26.37
N GLN A 14 -25.94 -36.04 -25.56
CA GLN A 14 -25.54 -34.67 -25.92
C GLN A 14 -24.69 -33.95 -24.85
N SER A 15 -24.27 -34.64 -23.79
CA SER A 15 -23.42 -34.04 -22.75
C SER A 15 -22.53 -35.06 -22.06
N GLN A 16 -21.32 -34.63 -21.72
CA GLN A 16 -20.37 -35.39 -20.93
C GLN A 16 -20.17 -34.69 -19.60
N THR A 17 -20.34 -35.42 -18.51
CA THR A 17 -20.11 -34.91 -17.15
C THR A 17 -18.99 -35.71 -16.50
N VAL A 18 -18.00 -35.01 -15.96
CA VAL A 18 -16.95 -35.58 -15.11
C VAL A 18 -17.07 -34.95 -13.74
N THR A 19 -17.23 -35.78 -12.71
CA THR A 19 -17.23 -35.33 -11.31
C THR A 19 -16.03 -35.92 -10.57
N LEU A 20 -15.39 -35.07 -9.79
CA LEU A 20 -14.27 -35.39 -8.93
C LEU A 20 -14.62 -34.94 -7.51
N ASP A 21 -14.82 -35.91 -6.62
CA ASP A 21 -15.19 -35.59 -5.22
C ASP A 21 -14.04 -34.88 -4.50
N LYS A 22 -12.81 -35.36 -4.72
CA LYS A 22 -11.59 -34.77 -4.16
C LYS A 22 -10.38 -35.18 -4.98
N LEU A 23 -9.55 -34.21 -5.33
CA LEU A 23 -8.17 -34.42 -5.76
C LEU A 23 -7.28 -33.71 -4.76
N ARG A 24 -6.27 -34.41 -4.24
CA ARG A 24 -5.29 -33.83 -3.32
C ARG A 24 -3.88 -34.24 -3.73
N PHE A 25 -2.98 -33.28 -3.74
CA PHE A 25 -1.55 -33.47 -3.89
C PHE A 25 -0.87 -32.84 -2.69
N ASP A 26 -0.07 -33.62 -1.97
CA ASP A 26 0.76 -33.14 -0.87
C ASP A 26 2.22 -33.56 -1.09
N LEU A 27 3.11 -32.63 -0.77
CA LEU A 27 4.54 -32.87 -0.67
C LEU A 27 5.02 -32.34 0.69
N ASP A 28 5.47 -33.26 1.53
CA ASP A 28 5.89 -32.97 2.90
C ASP A 28 7.40 -33.10 3.09
N ASN A 29 7.93 -32.36 4.05
CA ASN A 29 9.30 -32.45 4.56
C ASN A 29 10.37 -32.39 3.46
N THR A 30 10.19 -31.50 2.49
CA THR A 30 11.18 -31.29 1.43
C THR A 30 12.37 -30.52 1.99
N LYS A 31 13.57 -30.98 1.67
CA LYS A 31 14.83 -30.34 2.03
C LYS A 31 15.68 -30.15 0.79
N VAL A 32 16.25 -28.96 0.66
CA VAL A 32 17.26 -28.65 -0.35
C VAL A 32 18.54 -28.30 0.41
N ALA A 33 19.64 -28.94 0.05
CA ALA A 33 20.94 -28.66 0.63
C ALA A 33 21.98 -28.53 -0.49
N GLY A 34 22.81 -27.51 -0.42
CA GLY A 34 23.94 -27.27 -1.30
C GLY A 34 25.07 -26.56 -0.54
N THR A 35 26.18 -26.28 -1.21
CA THR A 35 27.27 -25.50 -0.59
C THR A 35 26.75 -24.13 -0.19
N ASN A 36 26.72 -23.85 1.12
CA ASN A 36 26.18 -22.61 1.70
C ASN A 36 24.71 -22.34 1.35
N LEU A 37 23.92 -23.40 1.18
CA LEU A 37 22.49 -23.28 0.88
C LEU A 37 21.72 -24.31 1.69
N SER A 38 20.72 -23.86 2.44
CA SER A 38 19.75 -24.74 3.05
C SER A 38 18.33 -24.23 2.81
N GLY A 39 17.43 -25.15 2.50
CA GLY A 39 16.01 -24.87 2.33
C GLY A 39 15.20 -25.99 2.97
N HIS A 40 14.13 -25.61 3.65
CA HIS A 40 13.19 -26.54 4.24
C HIS A 40 11.77 -26.11 3.95
N LEU A 41 10.96 -27.06 3.49
CA LEU A 41 9.53 -26.92 3.35
C LEU A 41 8.86 -28.02 4.17
N GLN A 42 8.04 -27.63 5.14
CA GLN A 42 7.30 -28.60 5.95
C GLN A 42 6.20 -29.28 5.12
N SER A 43 5.39 -28.51 4.40
CA SER A 43 4.40 -29.08 3.47
C SER A 43 3.94 -28.08 2.40
N ILE A 44 3.69 -28.58 1.20
CA ILE A 44 2.87 -27.93 0.18
C ILE A 44 1.71 -28.84 -0.21
N GLY A 45 0.50 -28.29 -0.17
CA GLY A 45 -0.74 -28.99 -0.45
C GLY A 45 -1.55 -28.27 -1.53
N LEU A 46 -2.05 -29.03 -2.49
CA LEU A 46 -3.04 -28.60 -3.47
C LEU A 46 -4.26 -29.49 -3.30
N ALA A 47 -5.43 -28.91 -3.09
CA ALA A 47 -6.68 -29.67 -3.05
C ALA A 47 -7.74 -29.03 -3.93
N LEU A 48 -8.44 -29.87 -4.69
CA LEU A 48 -9.61 -29.54 -5.48
C LEU A 48 -10.77 -30.38 -4.96
N ASN A 49 -11.81 -29.74 -4.44
CA ASN A 49 -12.93 -30.44 -3.78
C ASN A 49 -14.23 -30.24 -4.55
N LYS A 50 -14.92 -31.36 -4.82
CA LYS A 50 -16.22 -31.41 -5.49
C LYS A 50 -16.20 -30.64 -6.81
N ALA A 51 -15.24 -30.99 -7.66
CA ALA A 51 -15.17 -30.42 -8.99
C ALA A 51 -16.12 -31.14 -9.95
N LYS A 52 -16.80 -30.38 -10.79
CA LYS A 52 -17.69 -30.89 -11.83
C LYS A 52 -17.35 -30.19 -13.14
N ILE A 53 -17.05 -30.98 -14.17
CA ILE A 53 -16.86 -30.51 -15.54
C ILE A 53 -18.04 -31.04 -16.34
N THR A 54 -18.77 -30.15 -17.01
CA THR A 54 -19.86 -30.50 -17.90
C THR A 54 -19.57 -29.92 -19.28
N GLN A 55 -19.50 -30.78 -20.28
CA GLN A 55 -19.30 -30.40 -21.68
C GLN A 55 -20.54 -30.80 -22.48
N SER A 56 -21.15 -29.84 -23.16
CA SER A 56 -22.19 -30.05 -24.18
C SER A 56 -21.69 -29.57 -25.54
N ALA A 57 -22.53 -29.67 -26.58
CA ALA A 57 -22.16 -29.21 -27.92
C ALA A 57 -21.91 -27.69 -28.01
N GLN A 58 -22.46 -26.88 -27.11
CA GLN A 58 -22.40 -25.41 -27.15
C GLN A 58 -21.80 -24.78 -25.89
N GLN A 59 -21.51 -25.56 -24.85
CA GLN A 59 -21.10 -25.03 -23.56
C GLN A 59 -20.12 -25.95 -22.83
N LEU A 60 -19.09 -25.34 -22.25
CA LEU A 60 -18.24 -25.92 -21.21
C LEU A 60 -18.54 -25.22 -19.89
N ASN A 61 -18.85 -25.99 -18.85
CA ASN A 61 -19.00 -25.50 -17.49
C ASN A 61 -18.04 -26.27 -16.56
N VAL A 62 -17.25 -25.54 -15.77
CA VAL A 62 -16.38 -26.09 -14.73
C VAL A 62 -16.75 -25.45 -13.40
N GLN A 63 -17.13 -26.28 -12.44
CA GLN A 63 -17.49 -25.86 -11.08
C GLN A 63 -16.54 -26.51 -10.08
N SER A 64 -16.17 -25.78 -9.04
CA SER A 64 -15.45 -26.28 -7.86
C SER A 64 -16.01 -25.61 -6.62
N ASN A 65 -16.34 -26.40 -5.60
CA ASN A 65 -16.80 -25.83 -4.34
C ASN A 65 -15.66 -25.16 -3.59
N ASN A 66 -14.49 -25.78 -3.57
CA ASN A 66 -13.32 -25.25 -2.89
C ASN A 66 -12.02 -25.79 -3.51
N THR A 67 -11.14 -24.88 -3.91
CA THR A 67 -9.77 -25.15 -4.33
C THR A 67 -8.81 -24.48 -3.36
N THR A 68 -7.89 -25.24 -2.76
CA THR A 68 -6.93 -24.71 -1.79
C THR A 68 -5.50 -24.95 -2.26
N LEU A 69 -4.64 -23.93 -2.14
CA LEU A 69 -3.19 -24.06 -2.19
C LEU A 69 -2.66 -23.64 -0.82
N GLN A 70 -1.98 -24.56 -0.15
CA GLN A 70 -1.44 -24.36 1.19
C GLN A 70 0.06 -24.60 1.18
N LEU A 71 0.80 -23.66 1.76
CA LEU A 71 2.21 -23.79 2.09
C LEU A 71 2.31 -23.64 3.60
N SER A 72 2.86 -24.63 4.28
CA SER A 72 3.18 -24.51 5.70
C SER A 72 4.68 -24.59 5.87
N THR A 73 5.20 -23.64 6.63
CA THR A 73 6.60 -23.41 6.99
C THR A 73 7.55 -23.60 5.80
N ALA A 74 7.86 -22.51 5.12
CA ALA A 74 8.93 -22.44 4.14
C ALA A 74 10.09 -21.64 4.73
N ALA A 75 11.28 -22.22 4.75
CA ALA A 75 12.50 -21.57 5.19
C ALA A 75 13.59 -21.73 4.13
N PHE A 76 14.38 -20.68 3.94
CA PHE A 76 15.49 -20.59 3.03
C PHE A 76 16.61 -19.82 3.73
N ASP A 77 17.82 -20.35 3.70
CA ASP A 77 18.98 -19.74 4.31
C ASP A 77 20.20 -19.93 3.41
N ASN A 78 20.86 -18.82 3.11
CA ASN A 78 22.17 -18.76 2.50
C ASN A 78 22.97 -17.60 3.16
N PRO A 79 24.25 -17.38 2.81
CA PRO A 79 25.06 -16.33 3.42
C PRO A 79 24.49 -14.91 3.34
N ASP A 80 23.70 -14.62 2.32
CA ASP A 80 23.21 -13.28 1.98
C ASP A 80 21.73 -13.07 2.34
N ILE A 81 20.97 -14.16 2.49
CA ILE A 81 19.52 -14.13 2.65
C ILE A 81 19.10 -15.23 3.63
N ASN A 82 18.37 -14.81 4.67
CA ASN A 82 17.58 -15.70 5.50
C ASN A 82 16.10 -15.34 5.33
N ALA A 83 15.28 -16.28 4.89
CA ALA A 83 13.85 -16.06 4.67
C ALA A 83 13.06 -17.19 5.30
N ALA A 84 12.02 -16.84 6.05
CA ALA A 84 11.06 -17.78 6.60
C ALA A 84 9.64 -17.26 6.41
N LEU A 85 8.73 -18.14 6.02
CA LEU A 85 7.30 -17.89 5.95
C LEU A 85 6.58 -18.99 6.71
N ALA A 86 5.78 -18.62 7.72
CA ALA A 86 5.12 -19.60 8.56
C ALA A 86 3.97 -20.30 7.81
N ASP A 87 3.10 -19.55 7.14
CA ASP A 87 2.01 -20.13 6.34
C ASP A 87 1.64 -19.25 5.16
N LEU A 88 1.18 -19.87 4.07
CA LEU A 88 0.48 -19.25 2.95
C LEU A 88 -0.73 -20.13 2.61
N ASP A 89 -1.93 -19.56 2.58
CA ASP A 89 -3.16 -20.25 2.18
C ASP A 89 -3.91 -19.41 1.15
N LEU A 90 -4.13 -19.98 -0.03
CA LEU A 90 -5.02 -19.47 -1.06
C LEU A 90 -6.22 -20.40 -1.18
N GLN A 91 -7.41 -19.85 -0.97
CA GLN A 91 -8.68 -20.56 -1.13
C GLN A 91 -9.51 -19.88 -2.22
N LEU A 92 -9.97 -20.69 -3.17
CA LEU A 92 -10.94 -20.31 -4.19
C LEU A 92 -12.26 -21.05 -3.90
N ASN A 93 -13.27 -20.30 -3.51
CA ASN A 93 -14.57 -20.80 -3.07
C ASN A 93 -15.62 -20.61 -4.15
N ASN A 94 -16.43 -21.65 -4.38
CA ASN A 94 -17.54 -21.65 -5.34
C ASN A 94 -17.11 -21.12 -6.72
N THR A 95 -15.99 -21.63 -7.22
CA THR A 95 -15.47 -21.26 -8.53
C THR A 95 -16.37 -21.83 -9.61
N GLU A 96 -16.82 -20.97 -10.52
CA GLU A 96 -17.57 -21.34 -11.71
C GLU A 96 -16.93 -20.71 -12.94
N PHE A 97 -16.62 -21.53 -13.93
CA PHE A 97 -16.17 -21.11 -15.25
C PHE A 97 -17.22 -21.57 -16.26
N THR A 98 -17.69 -20.66 -17.10
CA THR A 98 -18.60 -20.98 -18.21
C THR A 98 -18.04 -20.44 -19.51
N GLN A 99 -17.98 -21.29 -20.52
CA GLN A 99 -17.61 -20.93 -21.88
C GLN A 99 -18.70 -21.41 -22.84
N SER A 100 -19.09 -20.53 -23.75
CA SER A 100 -19.98 -20.78 -24.89
C SER A 100 -19.47 -20.02 -26.11
N ASP A 101 -20.19 -20.11 -27.23
CA ASP A 101 -19.81 -19.41 -28.48
C ASP A 101 -19.71 -17.88 -28.34
N ARG A 102 -20.44 -17.29 -27.37
CA ARG A 102 -20.51 -15.83 -27.21
C ARG A 102 -20.05 -15.33 -25.85
N VAL A 103 -20.04 -16.20 -24.84
CA VAL A 103 -19.77 -15.82 -23.45
C VAL A 103 -18.62 -16.63 -22.91
N LEU A 104 -17.70 -15.93 -22.24
CA LEU A 104 -16.72 -16.50 -21.35
C LEU A 104 -16.88 -15.83 -19.98
N SER A 105 -17.09 -16.60 -18.91
CA SER A 105 -17.24 -16.05 -17.58
C SER A 105 -16.54 -16.88 -16.51
N VAL A 106 -16.07 -16.20 -15.48
CA VAL A 106 -15.45 -16.76 -14.28
C VAL A 106 -16.04 -16.08 -13.07
N LYS A 107 -16.53 -16.86 -12.09
CA LYS A 107 -16.91 -16.36 -10.78
C LYS A 107 -16.15 -17.13 -9.71
N THR A 108 -15.60 -16.47 -8.71
CA THR A 108 -14.92 -17.13 -7.60
C THR A 108 -14.89 -16.23 -6.36
N GLY A 109 -15.09 -16.79 -5.18
CA GLY A 109 -14.66 -16.17 -3.93
C GLY A 109 -13.18 -16.46 -3.73
N THR A 110 -12.37 -15.46 -3.40
CA THR A 110 -10.93 -15.61 -3.18
C THR A 110 -10.60 -15.17 -1.76
N GLN A 111 -9.84 -16.00 -1.07
CA GLN A 111 -9.20 -15.65 0.19
C GLN A 111 -7.72 -16.03 0.09
N LEU A 112 -6.84 -15.08 0.34
CA LEU A 112 -5.40 -15.31 0.45
C LEU A 112 -4.98 -14.86 1.84
N THR A 113 -4.36 -15.75 2.61
CA THR A 113 -3.72 -15.41 3.88
C THR A 113 -2.26 -15.81 3.86
N SER A 114 -1.41 -14.96 4.41
CA SER A 114 0.01 -15.21 4.59
C SER A 114 0.38 -14.83 6.02
N LYS A 115 1.21 -15.63 6.70
CA LYS A 115 1.55 -15.40 8.11
C LYS A 115 3.05 -15.54 8.37
N GLY A 116 3.55 -14.69 9.26
CA GLY A 116 4.88 -14.79 9.86
C GLY A 116 6.01 -14.78 8.84
N LEU A 117 6.00 -13.80 7.91
CA LEU A 117 7.17 -13.59 7.06
C LEU A 117 8.28 -12.95 7.89
N ASN A 118 9.47 -13.51 7.80
CA ASN A 118 10.72 -12.88 8.24
C ASN A 118 11.74 -13.01 7.11
N LEU A 119 12.25 -11.89 6.63
CA LEU A 119 13.28 -11.81 5.60
C LEU A 119 14.43 -10.98 6.15
N GLU A 120 15.62 -11.54 6.21
CA GLU A 120 16.86 -10.86 6.53
C GLU A 120 17.78 -10.88 5.30
N LEU A 121 18.23 -9.69 4.91
CA LEU A 121 19.20 -9.46 3.85
C LEU A 121 20.53 -9.05 4.48
N ARG A 122 21.60 -9.74 4.06
CA ARG A 122 22.98 -9.59 4.55
C ARG A 122 23.92 -9.31 3.37
N ASN A 123 25.13 -8.86 3.69
CA ASN A 123 26.19 -8.59 2.70
C ASN A 123 25.73 -7.69 1.54
N LEU A 124 24.90 -6.69 1.84
CA LEU A 124 24.35 -5.80 0.83
C LEU A 124 25.45 -4.93 0.20
N PRO A 125 25.34 -4.59 -1.10
CA PRO A 125 26.34 -3.75 -1.79
C PRO A 125 26.56 -2.40 -1.09
N ASN A 126 27.73 -1.80 -1.32
CA ASN A 126 28.11 -0.47 -0.81
C ASN A 126 28.04 -0.37 0.72
N GLU A 127 28.38 -1.45 1.43
CA GLU A 127 28.39 -1.50 2.90
C GLU A 127 27.03 -1.15 3.53
N GLN A 128 25.94 -1.42 2.81
CA GLN A 128 24.60 -1.22 3.35
C GLN A 128 24.37 -2.13 4.55
N PRO A 129 23.72 -1.62 5.62
CA PRO A 129 23.45 -2.40 6.82
C PRO A 129 22.52 -3.57 6.52
N ASN A 130 22.68 -4.65 7.26
CA ASN A 130 21.74 -5.78 7.19
C ASN A 130 20.31 -5.26 7.39
N THR A 131 19.40 -5.72 6.53
CA THR A 131 18.02 -5.25 6.50
C THR A 131 17.08 -6.41 6.76
N SER A 132 16.26 -6.29 7.78
CA SER A 132 15.18 -7.23 8.08
C SER A 132 13.83 -6.61 7.70
N VAL A 133 12.98 -7.41 7.05
CA VAL A 133 11.58 -7.10 6.74
C VAL A 133 10.73 -8.22 7.29
N SER A 134 9.66 -7.88 8.00
CA SER A 134 8.76 -8.87 8.60
C SER A 134 7.30 -8.42 8.55
N TYR A 135 6.39 -9.38 8.57
CA TYR A 135 4.99 -9.12 8.90
C TYR A 135 4.39 -10.30 9.66
N ASP A 136 3.40 -10.01 10.51
CA ASP A 136 2.68 -11.04 11.25
C ASP A 136 1.64 -11.72 10.35
N ALA A 137 0.86 -10.92 9.62
CA ALA A 137 -0.17 -11.45 8.73
C ALA A 137 -0.53 -10.51 7.58
N ILE A 138 -0.82 -11.11 6.43
CA ILE A 138 -1.53 -10.50 5.30
C ILE A 138 -2.81 -11.29 5.07
N SER A 139 -3.93 -10.61 4.87
CA SER A 139 -5.19 -11.20 4.45
C SER A 139 -5.79 -10.40 3.31
N LEU A 140 -6.17 -11.09 2.24
CA LEU A 140 -6.84 -10.55 1.07
C LEU A 140 -8.11 -11.35 0.86
N ASN A 141 -9.25 -10.68 0.74
CA ASN A 141 -10.51 -11.31 0.40
C ASN A 141 -11.24 -10.51 -0.68
N SER A 142 -11.87 -11.23 -1.61
CA SER A 142 -12.67 -10.64 -2.68
C SER A 142 -13.61 -11.67 -3.29
N GLN A 143 -14.78 -11.25 -3.74
CA GLN A 143 -15.63 -12.02 -4.64
C GLN A 143 -15.48 -11.48 -6.05
N LEU A 144 -14.89 -12.27 -6.95
CA LEU A 144 -14.59 -11.87 -8.31
C LEU A 144 -15.61 -12.49 -9.26
N ALA A 145 -16.13 -11.69 -10.19
CA ALA A 145 -16.90 -12.11 -11.33
C ALA A 145 -16.36 -11.40 -12.57
N TRP A 146 -15.77 -12.15 -13.48
CA TRP A 146 -15.34 -11.67 -14.78
C TRP A 146 -16.23 -12.26 -15.88
N GLN A 147 -16.58 -11.44 -16.86
CA GLN A 147 -17.35 -11.86 -18.01
C GLN A 147 -16.85 -11.15 -19.27
N GLN A 148 -16.78 -11.89 -20.36
CA GLN A 148 -16.65 -11.39 -21.71
C GLN A 148 -17.89 -11.78 -22.51
N LEU A 149 -18.48 -10.80 -23.20
CA LEU A 149 -19.63 -10.97 -24.09
C LEU A 149 -19.48 -10.01 -25.27
N ASP A 150 -19.52 -10.54 -26.50
CA ASP A 150 -19.54 -9.75 -27.74
C ASP A 150 -18.47 -8.62 -27.81
N GLY A 151 -17.24 -8.88 -27.34
CA GLY A 151 -16.13 -7.91 -27.34
C GLY A 151 -16.07 -7.00 -26.10
N GLN A 152 -17.11 -6.98 -25.28
CA GLN A 152 -17.09 -6.28 -23.99
C GLN A 152 -16.56 -7.20 -22.90
N GLN A 153 -15.70 -6.66 -22.02
CA GLN A 153 -15.23 -7.35 -20.83
C GLN A 153 -15.63 -6.58 -19.59
N GLN A 154 -16.05 -7.30 -18.57
CA GLN A 154 -16.43 -6.73 -17.29
C GLN A 154 -15.84 -7.55 -16.16
N LEU A 155 -15.09 -6.90 -15.27
CA LEU A 155 -14.67 -7.44 -13.98
C LEU A 155 -15.46 -6.73 -12.88
N ASN A 156 -16.16 -7.52 -12.06
CA ASN A 156 -16.86 -7.07 -10.87
C ASN A 156 -16.23 -7.75 -9.67
N ALA A 157 -15.62 -6.97 -8.78
CA ALA A 157 -15.05 -7.44 -7.53
C ALA A 157 -15.87 -6.88 -6.37
N GLN A 158 -16.38 -7.73 -5.49
CA GLN A 158 -17.20 -7.34 -4.34
C GLN A 158 -16.56 -7.77 -3.03
N GLN A 159 -16.92 -7.10 -1.94
CA GLN A 159 -16.43 -7.42 -0.58
C GLN A 159 -14.90 -7.49 -0.54
N ASN A 160 -14.26 -6.47 -1.10
CA ASN A 160 -12.82 -6.40 -1.23
C ASN A 160 -12.22 -5.93 0.09
N GLN A 161 -11.28 -6.69 0.64
CA GLN A 161 -10.51 -6.24 1.80
C GLN A 161 -9.06 -6.73 1.73
N LEU A 162 -8.15 -5.84 2.10
CA LEU A 162 -6.74 -6.12 2.37
C LEU A 162 -6.46 -5.70 3.81
N ILE A 163 -5.96 -6.65 4.61
CA ILE A 163 -5.41 -6.39 5.94
C ILE A 163 -3.94 -6.78 5.93
N LEU A 164 -3.09 -5.90 6.43
CA LEU A 164 -1.68 -6.14 6.71
C LEU A 164 -1.44 -5.80 8.19
N ASN A 165 -0.87 -6.73 8.94
CA ASN A 165 -0.57 -6.56 10.36
C ASN A 165 0.94 -6.59 10.60
N GLN A 166 1.41 -5.65 11.42
CA GLN A 166 2.77 -5.59 11.96
C GLN A 166 3.86 -5.65 10.88
N LEU A 167 3.75 -4.82 9.83
CA LEU A 167 4.82 -4.69 8.85
C LEU A 167 6.01 -3.95 9.47
N GLY A 168 7.08 -4.68 9.77
CA GLY A 168 8.30 -4.17 10.35
C GLY A 168 9.44 -4.10 9.34
N ILE A 169 10.23 -3.03 9.40
CA ILE A 169 11.54 -2.92 8.77
C ILE A 169 12.58 -2.57 9.83
N THR A 170 13.71 -3.26 9.81
CA THR A 170 14.86 -2.92 10.66
C THR A 170 16.10 -2.90 9.78
N GLN A 171 16.76 -1.76 9.69
CA GLN A 171 18.11 -1.67 9.16
C GLN A 171 19.07 -1.61 10.34
N ASN A 172 19.92 -2.62 10.46
CA ASN A 172 20.80 -2.78 11.61
C ASN A 172 21.61 -1.51 11.84
N GLU A 173 21.60 -1.03 13.08
CA GLU A 173 22.29 0.20 13.50
C GLU A 173 21.92 1.49 12.72
N VAL A 174 20.83 1.49 11.96
CA VAL A 174 20.39 2.66 11.17
C VAL A 174 19.00 3.13 11.57
N LEU A 175 17.98 2.28 11.42
CA LEU A 175 16.60 2.64 11.74
C LEU A 175 15.73 1.42 12.03
N THR A 176 14.63 1.66 12.73
CA THR A 176 13.51 0.73 12.86
C THR A 176 12.24 1.42 12.41
N GLY A 177 11.39 0.72 11.67
CA GLY A 177 10.07 1.17 11.26
C GLY A 177 9.04 0.08 11.49
N LEU A 178 7.84 0.48 11.92
CA LEU A 178 6.73 -0.43 12.18
C LEU A 178 5.42 0.22 11.76
N LEU A 179 4.66 -0.52 10.96
CA LEU A 179 3.26 -0.27 10.69
C LEU A 179 2.43 -1.32 11.42
N ASP A 180 1.66 -0.90 12.43
CA ASP A 180 0.90 -1.81 13.28
C ASP A 180 -0.20 -2.53 12.49
N GLN A 181 -0.97 -1.78 11.70
CA GLN A 181 -2.02 -2.32 10.86
C GLN A 181 -2.35 -1.38 9.69
N LEU A 182 -2.62 -1.98 8.53
CA LEU A 182 -3.29 -1.34 7.39
C LEU A 182 -4.51 -2.18 7.02
N ASN A 183 -5.66 -1.53 6.88
CA ASN A 183 -6.91 -2.12 6.45
C ASN A 183 -7.51 -1.27 5.32
N LEU A 184 -7.58 -1.86 4.14
CA LEU A 184 -8.27 -1.29 2.98
C LEU A 184 -9.54 -2.09 2.75
N VAL A 185 -10.68 -1.42 2.69
CA VAL A 185 -11.96 -2.06 2.38
C VAL A 185 -12.63 -1.32 1.24
N ASN A 186 -13.21 -2.07 0.32
CA ASN A 186 -14.02 -1.54 -0.76
C ASN A 186 -15.22 -2.47 -0.97
N GLU A 187 -16.42 -1.89 -1.10
CA GLU A 187 -17.64 -2.68 -1.30
C GLU A 187 -17.68 -3.32 -2.69
N SER A 188 -17.37 -2.53 -3.71
CA SER A 188 -17.37 -2.99 -5.10
C SER A 188 -16.37 -2.24 -5.97
N ILE A 189 -15.73 -2.96 -6.89
CA ILE A 189 -15.01 -2.43 -8.05
C ILE A 189 -15.67 -2.99 -9.31
N LEU A 190 -16.02 -2.11 -10.23
CA LEU A 190 -16.46 -2.44 -11.58
C LEU A 190 -15.44 -1.91 -12.57
N LEU A 191 -14.85 -2.80 -13.36
CA LEU A 191 -13.99 -2.47 -14.49
C LEU A 191 -14.67 -2.97 -15.77
N SER A 192 -14.97 -2.07 -16.69
CA SER A 192 -15.55 -2.35 -18.00
C SER A 192 -14.57 -1.93 -19.09
N LEU A 193 -14.29 -2.87 -20.00
CA LEU A 193 -13.44 -2.68 -21.17
C LEU A 193 -14.23 -2.99 -22.43
N ASN A 194 -13.88 -2.29 -23.51
CA ASN A 194 -14.37 -2.58 -24.86
C ASN A 194 -13.19 -2.56 -25.85
N ASP A 195 -13.49 -2.68 -27.14
CA ASP A 195 -12.47 -2.71 -28.20
C ASP A 195 -11.58 -1.44 -28.26
N GLN A 196 -12.01 -0.33 -27.66
CA GLN A 196 -11.26 0.93 -27.57
C GLN A 196 -10.48 1.08 -26.26
N GLY A 197 -10.55 0.10 -25.35
CA GLY A 197 -9.84 0.11 -24.07
C GLY A 197 -10.76 0.32 -22.87
N LEU A 198 -10.32 1.12 -21.90
CA LEU A 198 -11.07 1.40 -20.66
C LEU A 198 -12.34 2.19 -20.99
N GLU A 199 -13.49 1.59 -20.73
CA GLU A 199 -14.78 2.28 -20.80
C GLU A 199 -15.11 2.92 -19.46
N LYS A 200 -14.96 2.14 -18.39
CA LYS A 200 -15.32 2.56 -17.04
C LYS A 200 -14.52 1.80 -15.99
N LEU A 201 -14.02 2.52 -14.99
CA LEU A 201 -13.62 2.00 -13.69
C LEU A 201 -14.47 2.70 -12.63
N GLU A 202 -15.07 1.96 -11.71
CA GLU A 202 -15.85 2.51 -10.60
C GLU A 202 -15.59 1.73 -9.33
N ALA A 203 -15.15 2.41 -8.28
CA ALA A 203 -14.91 1.85 -6.95
C ALA A 203 -15.80 2.55 -5.93
N LYS A 204 -16.63 1.78 -5.21
CA LYS A 204 -17.62 2.31 -4.25
C LYS A 204 -17.28 1.99 -2.81
N LYS A 205 -17.58 2.95 -1.93
CA LYS A 205 -17.41 2.84 -0.47
C LYS A 205 -16.02 2.35 -0.11
N ASN A 206 -15.03 3.13 -0.49
CA ASN A 206 -13.63 2.85 -0.21
C ASN A 206 -13.30 3.41 1.18
N THR A 207 -12.70 2.59 2.03
CA THR A 207 -12.18 3.01 3.33
C THR A 207 -10.72 2.61 3.46
N LEU A 208 -9.93 3.54 3.99
CA LEU A 208 -8.55 3.35 4.40
C LEU A 208 -8.50 3.55 5.91
N GLU A 209 -8.01 2.54 6.62
CA GLU A 209 -7.68 2.65 8.04
C GLU A 209 -6.24 2.17 8.22
N MET A 210 -5.42 3.00 8.84
CA MET A 210 -4.04 2.70 9.19
C MET A 210 -3.88 2.99 10.68
N ALA A 211 -3.39 2.01 11.43
CA ALA A 211 -3.00 2.21 12.82
C ALA A 211 -1.62 2.89 12.90
N ASN A 212 -0.93 2.77 14.04
CA ASN A 212 0.31 3.52 14.23
C ASN A 212 1.35 3.15 13.15
N LEU A 213 1.97 4.18 12.59
CA LEU A 213 3.17 4.11 11.78
C LEU A 213 4.28 4.81 12.54
N THR A 214 5.30 4.07 12.93
CA THR A 214 6.44 4.58 13.69
C THR A 214 7.73 4.32 12.94
N SER A 215 8.67 5.26 13.06
CA SER A 215 10.03 5.14 12.58
C SER A 215 10.96 5.88 13.53
N SER A 216 12.04 5.21 13.92
CA SER A 216 13.05 5.76 14.83
C SER A 216 14.46 5.49 14.34
N ALA A 217 15.33 6.47 14.58
CA ALA A 217 16.77 6.31 14.39
C ALA A 217 17.38 5.55 15.58
N THR A 218 18.65 5.15 15.46
CA THR A 218 19.33 4.35 16.49
C THR A 218 19.54 5.02 17.84
N ASP A 219 19.60 6.34 17.87
CA ASP A 219 19.64 7.12 19.11
C ASP A 219 18.26 7.22 19.79
N LYS A 220 17.26 6.52 19.25
CA LYS A 220 15.84 6.57 19.62
C LYS A 220 15.17 7.91 19.32
N GLY A 221 15.80 8.77 18.51
CA GLY A 221 15.16 9.92 17.91
C GLY A 221 13.99 9.47 17.02
N THR A 222 12.86 10.16 17.13
CA THR A 222 11.68 9.87 16.29
C THR A 222 11.90 10.49 14.92
N LEU A 223 11.93 9.67 13.87
CA LEU A 223 11.88 10.13 12.48
C LEU A 223 10.43 10.50 12.12
N LEU A 224 9.52 9.56 12.39
CA LEU A 224 8.09 9.69 12.15
C LEU A 224 7.33 8.90 13.22
N ASN A 225 6.27 9.48 13.76
CA ASN A 225 5.25 8.77 14.52
C ASN A 225 3.90 9.33 14.09
N LEU A 226 3.08 8.50 13.49
CA LEU A 226 1.72 8.81 13.10
C LEU A 226 0.79 7.80 13.76
N LYS A 227 -0.13 8.23 14.63
CA LYS A 227 -0.97 7.29 15.38
C LYS A 227 -2.03 6.60 14.53
N GLY A 228 -2.48 7.28 13.48
CA GLY A 228 -3.33 6.63 12.49
C GLY A 228 -3.72 7.52 11.33
N ILE A 229 -4.25 6.87 10.30
CA ILE A 229 -4.89 7.50 9.15
C ILE A 229 -6.25 6.85 8.98
N SER A 230 -7.30 7.65 8.86
CA SER A 230 -8.61 7.20 8.39
C SER A 230 -9.02 8.00 7.17
N GLY A 231 -9.64 7.34 6.21
CA GLY A 231 -10.12 8.01 5.00
C GLY A 231 -11.29 7.27 4.41
N ASN A 232 -12.27 8.00 3.91
CA ASN A 232 -13.44 7.41 3.26
C ASN A 232 -13.75 8.12 1.95
N ALA A 233 -13.78 7.34 0.87
CA ALA A 233 -14.13 7.80 -0.46
C ALA A 233 -15.36 7.04 -0.97
N PRO A 234 -16.57 7.63 -0.89
CA PRO A 234 -17.80 6.97 -1.34
C PRO A 234 -17.73 6.52 -2.81
N SER A 235 -17.03 7.25 -3.66
CA SER A 235 -16.89 6.93 -5.08
C SER A 235 -15.57 7.40 -5.67
N ILE A 236 -14.93 6.52 -6.43
CA ILE A 236 -13.84 6.83 -7.36
C ILE A 236 -14.28 6.28 -8.71
N SER A 237 -14.24 7.09 -9.76
CA SER A 237 -14.55 6.65 -11.11
C SER A 237 -13.58 7.21 -12.14
N VAL A 238 -13.28 6.41 -13.15
CA VAL A 238 -12.55 6.82 -14.34
C VAL A 238 -13.36 6.40 -15.54
N ASP A 239 -13.64 7.34 -16.43
CA ASP A 239 -14.33 7.11 -17.69
C ASP A 239 -13.74 8.00 -18.79
N THR A 240 -14.40 8.07 -19.96
CA THR A 240 -13.97 8.91 -21.08
C THR A 240 -13.95 10.41 -20.77
N GLU A 241 -14.67 10.86 -19.75
CA GLU A 241 -14.65 12.25 -19.27
C GLU A 241 -13.51 12.52 -18.28
N GLY A 242 -12.78 11.47 -17.86
CA GLY A 242 -11.62 11.55 -16.98
C GLY A 242 -11.86 10.99 -15.58
N THR A 243 -10.98 11.34 -14.65
CA THR A 243 -11.05 10.89 -13.26
C THR A 243 -11.98 11.76 -12.45
N LYS A 244 -12.90 11.13 -11.71
CA LYS A 244 -13.75 11.76 -10.70
C LYS A 244 -13.62 11.01 -9.39
N ALA A 245 -13.41 11.71 -8.29
CA ALA A 245 -13.44 11.09 -6.97
C ALA A 245 -14.09 12.04 -5.95
N SER A 246 -14.81 11.44 -5.01
CA SER A 246 -15.34 12.14 -3.85
C SER A 246 -14.80 11.46 -2.61
N ILE A 247 -14.14 12.25 -1.76
CA ILE A 247 -13.57 11.82 -0.49
C ILE A 247 -14.20 12.69 0.58
N ASP A 248 -15.00 12.10 1.47
CA ASP A 248 -15.72 12.90 2.48
C ASP A 248 -14.75 13.44 3.52
N GLN A 249 -13.79 12.61 3.92
CA GLN A 249 -12.79 12.96 4.92
C GLN A 249 -11.50 12.15 4.75
N ILE A 250 -10.37 12.83 5.01
CA ILE A 250 -9.08 12.22 5.33
C ILE A 250 -8.67 12.77 6.69
N LYS A 251 -8.38 11.90 7.66
CA LYS A 251 -7.98 12.28 9.00
C LYS A 251 -6.68 11.59 9.36
N LEU A 252 -5.70 12.38 9.77
CA LEU A 252 -4.44 11.91 10.35
C LEU A 252 -4.50 12.19 11.85
N ASP A 253 -4.34 11.14 12.64
CA ASP A 253 -4.34 11.22 14.09
C ASP A 253 -2.90 11.21 14.60
N GLY A 254 -2.53 12.26 15.34
CA GLY A 254 -1.28 12.41 16.04
C GLY A 254 -0.04 12.24 15.18
N LEU A 255 0.54 13.33 14.67
CA LEU A 255 1.83 13.30 13.97
C LEU A 255 2.95 13.82 14.89
N ILE A 256 4.11 13.19 14.84
CA ILE A 256 5.40 13.73 15.28
C ILE A 256 6.40 13.42 14.17
N ALA A 257 6.95 14.46 13.55
CA ALA A 257 7.98 14.37 12.53
C ALA A 257 9.27 14.98 13.07
N SER A 258 10.34 14.18 13.04
CA SER A 258 11.69 14.57 13.47
C SER A 258 11.73 15.19 14.86
N GLN A 259 11.75 14.33 15.89
CA GLN A 259 11.93 14.73 17.27
C GLN A 259 13.17 14.05 17.87
N PRO A 260 14.24 14.80 18.20
CA PRO A 260 15.45 14.20 18.75
C PRO A 260 15.20 13.66 20.15
N ASN A 261 15.83 12.53 20.46
CA ASN A 261 15.90 12.03 21.82
C ASN A 261 17.03 12.75 22.56
N SER A 262 16.76 13.95 23.06
CA SER A 262 17.76 14.82 23.70
C SER A 262 17.31 15.33 25.06
N GLU A 263 18.25 15.48 25.98
CA GLU A 263 18.02 16.09 27.30
C GLU A 263 17.60 17.57 27.21
N GLN A 264 17.90 18.22 26.08
CA GLN A 264 17.60 19.62 25.83
C GLN A 264 16.13 19.86 25.47
N ASN A 265 15.29 18.82 25.39
CA ASN A 265 13.86 18.89 25.03
C ASN A 265 13.61 19.76 23.78
N LEU A 266 14.43 19.56 22.74
CA LEU A 266 14.24 20.27 21.47
C LEU A 266 12.87 19.95 20.86
N PRO A 267 12.19 20.94 20.24
CA PRO A 267 10.89 20.73 19.64
C PRO A 267 10.99 19.80 18.42
N ALA A 268 9.90 19.10 18.10
CA ALA A 268 9.78 18.38 16.83
C ALA A 268 9.76 19.39 15.66
N LEU A 269 10.21 18.98 14.46
CA LEU A 269 10.06 19.81 13.26
C LEU A 269 8.58 20.05 12.93
N GLY A 270 7.74 19.03 13.15
CA GLY A 270 6.29 19.17 13.04
C GLY A 270 5.57 18.19 13.94
N LYS A 271 4.54 18.66 14.62
CA LYS A 271 3.67 17.86 15.46
C LYS A 271 2.26 18.42 15.41
N PHE A 272 1.26 17.55 15.36
CA PHE A 272 -0.14 17.96 15.54
C PHE A 272 -0.93 16.85 16.23
N ASP A 273 -2.02 17.23 16.91
CA ASP A 273 -2.92 16.26 17.54
C ASP A 273 -3.79 15.58 16.48
N THR A 274 -4.35 16.36 15.54
CA THR A 274 -5.07 15.83 14.37
C THR A 274 -4.90 16.73 13.15
N LEU A 275 -4.95 16.15 11.95
CA LEU A 275 -5.14 16.87 10.69
C LEU A 275 -6.39 16.29 10.01
N THR A 276 -7.38 17.14 9.74
CA THR A 276 -8.62 16.74 9.06
C THR A 276 -8.77 17.49 7.75
N ILE A 277 -8.88 16.76 6.65
CA ILE A 277 -9.19 17.26 5.32
C ILE A 277 -10.61 16.81 4.99
N LYS A 278 -11.50 17.72 4.62
CA LYS A 278 -12.91 17.41 4.34
C LYS A 278 -13.27 17.70 2.90
N ARG A 279 -14.14 16.83 2.36
CA ARG A 279 -14.82 16.96 1.07
C ARG A 279 -13.82 17.30 -0.04
N VAL A 280 -12.95 16.34 -0.34
CA VAL A 280 -12.06 16.43 -1.50
C VAL A 280 -12.84 15.95 -2.72
N GLN A 281 -12.96 16.83 -3.71
CA GLN A 281 -13.56 16.52 -5.01
C GLN A 281 -12.46 16.56 -6.05
N VAL A 282 -12.14 15.39 -6.62
CA VAL A 282 -11.24 15.27 -7.76
C VAL A 282 -12.08 15.26 -9.02
N GLN A 283 -11.68 16.07 -9.99
CA GLN A 283 -12.25 16.12 -11.33
C GLN A 283 -11.11 16.12 -12.34
N LYS A 284 -11.42 15.97 -13.63
CA LYS A 284 -10.43 15.97 -14.71
C LYS A 284 -9.47 17.16 -14.64
N ASP A 285 -10.01 18.34 -14.36
CA ASP A 285 -9.28 19.60 -14.47
C ASP A 285 -8.73 20.09 -13.12
N GLY A 286 -8.98 19.39 -12.01
CA GLY A 286 -8.46 19.82 -10.72
C GLY A 286 -9.04 19.15 -9.49
N ILE A 287 -8.64 19.70 -8.34
CA ILE A 287 -9.04 19.24 -7.01
C ILE A 287 -9.63 20.41 -6.22
N ASN A 288 -10.81 20.21 -5.67
CA ASN A 288 -11.42 21.13 -4.71
C ASN A 288 -11.40 20.49 -3.32
N VAL A 289 -11.02 21.27 -2.31
CA VAL A 289 -10.97 20.86 -0.91
C VAL A 289 -11.72 21.90 -0.08
N ASP A 290 -12.80 21.50 0.57
CA ASP A 290 -13.59 22.42 1.38
C ASP A 290 -12.85 22.93 2.61
N SER A 291 -12.11 22.06 3.31
CA SER A 291 -11.37 22.50 4.49
C SER A 291 -10.20 21.60 4.85
N VAL A 292 -9.12 22.22 5.31
CA VAL A 292 -7.98 21.57 5.97
C VAL A 292 -7.85 22.16 7.38
N LEU A 293 -7.99 21.33 8.41
CA LEU A 293 -7.90 21.75 9.81
C LEU A 293 -6.73 21.02 10.48
N PHE A 294 -5.78 21.79 11.02
CA PHE A 294 -4.78 21.27 11.95
C PHE A 294 -5.20 21.59 13.39
N ASP A 295 -5.25 20.55 14.22
CA ASP A 295 -5.43 20.70 15.66
C ASP A 295 -4.07 20.71 16.37
N LYS A 296 -3.78 21.82 17.07
CA LYS A 296 -2.53 22.07 17.81
C LYS A 296 -1.26 21.76 17.01
N LEU A 297 -1.08 22.47 15.91
CA LEU A 297 0.14 22.38 15.12
C LEU A 297 1.30 23.01 15.91
N ILE A 298 2.22 22.20 16.40
CA ILE A 298 3.45 22.61 17.06
C ILE A 298 4.61 22.30 16.14
N SER A 299 5.32 23.33 15.71
CA SER A 299 6.51 23.21 14.86
C SER A 299 7.65 24.03 15.46
N GLY A 300 8.88 23.52 15.33
CA GLY A 300 10.06 24.19 15.83
C GLY A 300 11.24 24.05 14.90
N VAL A 301 12.02 25.13 14.77
CA VAL A 301 13.33 25.12 14.11
C VAL A 301 14.37 25.50 15.15
N ALA A 302 15.29 24.58 15.43
CA ALA A 302 16.40 24.82 16.35
C ALA A 302 17.72 24.73 15.60
N LEU A 303 18.46 25.84 15.54
CA LEU A 303 19.80 25.90 14.94
C LEU A 303 20.88 25.71 16.01
N SER A 304 21.84 24.82 15.72
CA SER A 304 23.04 24.59 16.53
C SER A 304 24.01 25.78 16.45
N GLU A 305 25.13 25.72 17.16
CA GLU A 305 26.23 26.69 17.04
C GLU A 305 26.82 26.71 15.61
N SER A 306 26.85 25.55 14.94
CA SER A 306 27.22 25.40 13.51
C SER A 306 26.12 25.85 12.54
N ARG A 307 24.96 26.33 13.04
CA ARG A 307 23.76 26.70 12.28
C ARG A 307 23.14 25.55 11.47
N GLU A 308 23.33 24.33 11.94
CA GLU A 308 22.65 23.14 11.43
C GLU A 308 21.33 22.93 12.18
N LEU A 309 20.37 22.21 11.56
CA LEU A 309 19.10 21.87 12.21
C LEU A 309 19.34 20.86 13.34
N ALA A 310 19.46 21.35 14.58
CA ALA A 310 19.72 20.56 15.77
C ALA A 310 18.56 19.61 16.15
N ASN A 311 17.34 19.88 15.65
CA ASN A 311 16.17 19.04 15.85
C ASN A 311 15.79 18.20 14.62
N LEU A 312 16.65 18.16 13.60
CA LEU A 312 16.53 17.21 12.50
C LEU A 312 17.11 15.86 12.92
N VAL A 313 16.27 14.82 12.92
CA VAL A 313 16.69 13.44 13.12
C VAL A 313 16.92 12.81 11.76
N LEU A 314 18.12 12.31 11.52
CA LEU A 314 18.47 11.55 10.32
C LEU A 314 19.11 10.21 10.73
N PRO A 315 18.92 9.15 9.94
CA PRO A 315 19.73 7.95 10.08
C PRO A 315 21.21 8.28 9.87
N LYS A 316 22.09 7.73 10.71
CA LYS A 316 23.53 8.05 10.69
C LYS A 316 24.20 7.81 9.33
N SER A 317 23.78 6.77 8.62
CA SER A 317 24.29 6.44 7.28
C SER A 317 24.00 7.54 6.24
N TRP A 318 23.02 8.41 6.47
CA TRP A 318 22.66 9.50 5.55
C TRP A 318 23.43 10.79 5.84
N GLN A 319 24.06 10.90 7.01
CA GLN A 319 24.84 12.08 7.40
C GLN A 319 26.23 12.12 6.75
N SER A 320 26.70 11.02 6.14
CA SER A 320 28.06 10.90 5.60
C SER A 320 28.20 11.13 4.08
N GLN A 321 27.15 11.54 3.38
CA GLN A 321 27.18 11.71 1.91
C GLN A 321 27.46 13.13 1.39
N THR A 322 27.91 14.06 2.23
CA THR A 322 28.47 15.34 1.75
C THR A 322 29.94 15.21 1.41
N THR A 323 30.23 14.57 0.27
CA THR A 323 31.49 14.79 -0.47
C THR A 323 31.15 15.39 -1.83
N SER A 324 31.43 16.69 -1.95
CA SER A 324 31.79 17.41 -3.18
C SER A 324 31.44 16.71 -4.50
N SER A 325 30.30 17.06 -5.10
CA SER A 325 30.16 17.01 -6.55
C SER A 325 30.19 18.44 -7.06
N GLU A 326 31.35 18.82 -7.62
CA GLU A 326 31.48 20.00 -8.45
C GLU A 326 30.44 19.93 -9.58
N ALA A 327 29.68 21.02 -9.70
CA ALA A 327 28.76 21.23 -10.80
C ALA A 327 29.57 21.45 -12.08
N ASP A 328 29.53 20.50 -12.99
CA ASP A 328 29.86 20.74 -14.38
C ASP A 328 28.99 19.85 -15.28
N THR A 329 27.83 20.37 -15.66
CA THR A 329 27.21 20.02 -16.93
C THR A 329 26.36 21.19 -17.39
N ALA A 330 26.90 21.94 -18.34
CA ALA A 330 26.21 23.00 -19.06
C ALA A 330 24.93 22.45 -19.70
N GLU A 331 23.80 23.03 -19.30
CA GLU A 331 22.49 22.74 -19.83
C GLU A 331 22.39 23.26 -21.27
N LYS A 332 22.21 22.34 -22.22
CA LYS A 332 21.96 22.66 -23.63
C LYS A 332 20.47 23.04 -23.76
N PRO A 333 20.10 24.16 -24.38
CA PRO A 333 18.71 24.57 -24.48
C PRO A 333 17.91 23.52 -25.26
N ALA A 334 16.89 22.96 -24.61
CA ALA A 334 15.94 22.08 -25.23
C ALA A 334 15.20 22.85 -26.34
N THR A 335 15.14 22.23 -27.51
CA THR A 335 14.43 22.75 -28.66
C THR A 335 12.94 22.56 -28.43
N ASP A 336 12.19 23.66 -28.42
CA ASP A 336 10.73 23.68 -28.27
C ASP A 336 10.06 22.65 -29.19
N SER A 337 9.53 21.62 -28.55
CA SER A 337 8.72 20.59 -29.19
C SER A 337 7.28 20.81 -28.74
N SER A 338 6.51 21.47 -29.62
CA SER A 338 5.04 21.55 -29.68
C SER A 338 4.29 21.35 -28.35
N SER A 339 3.90 22.47 -27.74
CA SER A 339 2.90 22.49 -26.68
C SER A 339 1.57 21.93 -27.21
N SER A 340 1.27 20.68 -26.89
CA SER A 340 -0.13 20.30 -26.72
C SER A 340 -0.64 21.13 -25.55
N GLU A 341 -1.56 22.06 -25.78
CA GLU A 341 -2.23 22.81 -24.73
C GLU A 341 -2.90 21.81 -23.76
N SER A 342 -2.22 21.48 -22.66
CA SER A 342 -2.83 20.78 -21.55
C SER A 342 -3.62 21.81 -20.75
N SER A 343 -4.92 21.59 -20.60
CA SER A 343 -5.74 22.44 -19.71
C SER A 343 -5.10 22.50 -18.32
N PRO A 344 -5.01 23.69 -17.70
CA PRO A 344 -4.35 23.84 -16.41
C PRO A 344 -5.06 23.01 -15.34
N PHE A 345 -4.33 22.08 -14.74
CA PHE A 345 -4.79 21.38 -13.54
C PHE A 345 -4.72 22.33 -12.34
N TYR A 346 -5.84 22.52 -11.63
CA TYR A 346 -5.91 23.44 -10.49
C TYR A 346 -6.08 22.70 -9.16
N VAL A 347 -5.66 23.35 -8.06
CA VAL A 347 -6.02 22.94 -6.71
C VAL A 347 -6.59 24.15 -5.97
N VAL A 348 -7.81 24.02 -5.48
CA VAL A 348 -8.49 25.04 -4.66
C VAL A 348 -8.72 24.46 -3.27
N VAL A 349 -8.30 25.20 -2.26
CA VAL A 349 -8.61 24.93 -0.85
C VAL A 349 -9.42 26.11 -0.32
N ASP A 350 -10.68 25.86 -0.02
CA ASP A 350 -11.60 26.91 0.42
C ASP A 350 -11.18 27.49 1.77
N ARG A 351 -10.69 26.63 2.67
CA ARG A 351 -10.32 27.03 4.02
C ARG A 351 -9.20 26.19 4.62
N ILE A 352 -8.20 26.86 5.21
CA ILE A 352 -7.19 26.25 6.07
C ILE A 352 -7.29 26.88 7.45
N GLU A 353 -7.37 26.05 8.50
CA GLU A 353 -7.53 26.47 9.88
C GLU A 353 -6.45 25.86 10.77
N LEU A 354 -5.87 26.68 11.66
CA LEU A 354 -5.09 26.21 12.81
C LEU A 354 -5.90 26.49 14.09
N SER A 355 -6.07 25.46 14.92
CA SER A 355 -6.78 25.58 16.20
C SER A 355 -5.93 26.28 17.27
N PRO A 356 -6.56 26.80 18.34
CA PRO A 356 -5.85 27.35 19.50
C PRO A 356 -4.85 26.35 20.10
N GLY A 357 -3.72 26.87 20.59
CA GLY A 357 -2.62 26.04 21.11
C GLY A 357 -1.67 25.53 20.03
N SER A 358 -1.81 26.01 18.79
CA SER A 358 -0.78 25.88 17.76
C SER A 358 0.39 26.83 18.06
N GLN A 359 1.62 26.43 17.74
CA GLN A 359 2.83 27.15 18.12
C GLN A 359 3.92 26.97 17.06
N PHE A 360 4.62 28.06 16.74
CA PHE A 360 5.87 28.02 15.99
C PHE A 360 7.01 28.52 16.86
N SER A 361 8.05 27.71 17.01
CA SER A 361 9.24 28.06 17.79
C SER A 361 10.48 28.17 16.90
N PHE A 362 11.34 29.15 17.18
CA PHE A 362 12.61 29.34 16.50
C PHE A 362 13.71 29.61 17.53
N SER A 363 14.83 28.90 17.43
CA SER A 363 16.01 29.18 18.24
C SER A 363 17.30 29.12 17.42
N ASP A 364 18.22 30.03 17.69
CA ASP A 364 19.55 30.08 17.05
C ASP A 364 20.65 30.24 18.11
N LYS A 365 21.46 29.19 18.28
CA LYS A 365 22.62 29.16 19.17
C LYS A 365 23.92 29.64 18.50
N GLY A 366 23.92 29.85 17.18
CA GLY A 366 25.07 30.35 16.41
C GLY A 366 25.25 31.87 16.45
N ILE A 367 24.51 32.57 17.31
CA ILE A 367 24.61 34.02 17.55
C ILE A 367 24.68 34.31 19.06
N SER A 368 25.26 35.47 19.43
CA SER A 368 25.43 35.87 20.83
C SER A 368 24.81 37.25 21.09
N PRO A 369 23.85 37.38 22.02
CA PRO A 369 23.22 36.30 22.80
C PRO A 369 22.38 35.38 21.90
N ALA A 370 22.24 34.10 22.30
CA ALA A 370 21.41 33.14 21.58
C ALA A 370 19.97 33.63 21.44
N LEU A 371 19.39 33.43 20.26
CA LEU A 371 18.02 33.85 19.96
C LEU A 371 17.05 32.70 20.28
N SER A 372 15.93 33.03 20.93
CA SER A 372 14.80 32.12 21.10
C SER A 372 13.51 32.93 21.00
N ARG A 373 12.61 32.48 20.13
CA ARG A 373 11.32 33.12 19.85
C ARG A 373 10.25 32.04 19.74
N VAL A 374 9.06 32.38 20.23
CA VAL A 374 7.86 31.58 20.15
C VAL A 374 6.77 32.47 19.59
N LEU A 375 6.04 31.96 18.61
CA LEU A 375 4.80 32.51 18.09
C LEU A 375 3.68 31.57 18.51
N ASP A 376 2.86 32.00 19.45
CA ASP A 376 1.64 31.31 19.85
C ASP A 376 0.50 31.72 18.90
N ILE A 377 -0.25 30.73 18.42
CA ILE A 377 -1.39 30.92 17.53
C ILE A 377 -2.66 30.55 18.27
N GLU A 378 -3.44 31.58 18.59
CA GLU A 378 -4.79 31.41 19.10
C GLU A 378 -5.77 31.04 17.98
N GLN A 379 -5.61 31.67 16.81
CA GLN A 379 -6.41 31.35 15.63
C GLN A 379 -5.67 31.81 14.36
N LEU A 380 -5.63 30.94 13.36
CA LEU A 380 -5.25 31.31 12.00
C LEU A 380 -6.25 30.69 11.02
N THR A 381 -6.79 31.51 10.12
CA THR A 381 -7.66 31.07 9.05
C THR A 381 -7.19 31.68 7.74
N VAL A 382 -6.93 30.82 6.75
CA VAL A 382 -6.67 31.22 5.37
C VAL A 382 -7.85 30.78 4.53
N ASN A 383 -8.45 31.72 3.80
CA ASN A 383 -9.60 31.44 2.93
C ASN A 383 -9.16 31.52 1.47
N GLN A 384 -9.76 30.66 0.63
CA GLN A 384 -9.66 30.72 -0.83
C GLN A 384 -8.20 30.65 -1.35
N LEU A 385 -7.49 29.59 -0.98
CA LEU A 385 -6.16 29.33 -1.52
C LEU A 385 -6.27 28.63 -2.88
N THR A 386 -5.79 29.28 -3.94
CA THR A 386 -5.72 28.69 -5.28
C THR A 386 -4.26 28.48 -5.69
N LEU A 387 -3.89 27.24 -5.98
CA LEU A 387 -2.62 26.90 -6.61
C LEU A 387 -2.82 26.89 -8.13
N ARG A 388 -2.11 27.78 -8.84
CA ARG A 388 -2.09 27.84 -10.30
C ARG A 388 -0.80 27.20 -10.81
N PRO A 389 -0.84 26.41 -11.91
CA PRO A 389 0.39 25.97 -12.55
C PRO A 389 1.19 27.21 -13.03
N LEU A 390 2.48 27.23 -12.72
CA LEU A 390 3.41 28.18 -13.30
C LEU A 390 3.61 27.76 -14.76
N PHE A 391 2.98 28.48 -15.69
CA PHE A 391 3.38 28.38 -17.10
C PHE A 391 4.70 29.13 -17.26
N SER A 392 5.76 28.41 -17.61
CA SER A 392 7.01 28.98 -18.15
C SER A 392 6.93 29.05 -19.66
#